data_AF-D9PXP2-F1
#
_entry.id   AF-D9PXP2-F1
#
_cell.length_a   1.000
_cell.length_b   1.000
_cell.length_c   1.000
_cell.angle_alpha   90.00
_cell.angle_beta   90.00
_cell.angle_gamma   90.00
#
_symmetry.space_group_name_H-M   'P 1'
#
loop_
_entity.id
_entity.type
_entity.pdbx_description
1 polymer ?
#
loop_
_entity_poly.entity_id
_entity_poly.type
_entity_poly.pdbx_seq_one_letter_code
_entity_poly.pdbx_strand_id
1 'polypeptide(L)'
;MVLDTERYRNKVHGRPRFNMVPFIDILFTILIFLVVTTTFSGGAGEASGKPQISENTGPSEYYLIPVAGLRRVTVNGIDMSSHIKNSAVAVHTRVIDEGEIIIRPREGAIIITAPPDLPVDKAVKTPS
;
A
#
# COMPACT_ATOMS: atom_id res chain seq x y z
N MET A 1 9.56 -71.20 8.89
CA MET A 1 9.16 -70.08 9.76
C MET A 1 8.06 -69.33 9.03
N VAL A 2 6.82 -69.40 9.50
CA VAL A 2 5.68 -68.81 8.80
C VAL A 2 5.50 -67.39 9.34
N LEU A 3 5.64 -66.37 8.49
CA LEU A 3 5.41 -64.99 8.90
C LEU A 3 3.90 -64.80 9.12
N ASP A 4 3.53 -64.42 10.35
CA ASP A 4 2.16 -64.09 10.72
C ASP A 4 1.83 -62.66 10.24
N THR A 5 1.28 -62.58 9.02
CA THR A 5 1.00 -61.32 8.31
C THR A 5 -0.16 -60.53 8.92
N GLU A 6 -1.03 -61.17 9.73
CA GLU A 6 -2.18 -60.51 10.34
C GLU A 6 -1.77 -59.60 11.51
N ARG A 7 -0.84 -60.06 12.34
CA ARG A 7 -0.26 -59.24 13.42
C ARG A 7 0.48 -58.01 12.89
N TYR A 8 1.17 -58.16 11.76
CA TYR A 8 1.91 -57.04 11.15
C TYR A 8 0.95 -55.99 10.59
N ARG A 9 -0.13 -56.41 9.90
CA ARG A 9 -1.15 -55.51 9.36
C ARG A 9 -1.85 -54.70 10.46
N ASN A 10 -2.19 -55.33 11.59
CA ASN A 10 -2.83 -54.63 12.71
C ASN A 10 -1.90 -53.64 13.44
N LYS A 11 -0.57 -53.85 13.39
CA LYS A 11 0.40 -52.92 13.97
C LYS A 11 0.60 -51.66 13.12
N VAL A 12 0.39 -51.75 11.80
CA VAL A 12 0.54 -50.64 10.85
C VAL A 12 -0.72 -49.76 10.78
N HIS A 13 -1.90 -50.31 11.08
CA HIS A 13 -3.18 -49.57 11.09
C HIS A 13 -3.47 -48.78 12.38
N GLY A 14 -2.51 -48.66 13.29
CA GLY A 14 -2.64 -47.80 14.46
C GLY A 14 -2.83 -46.34 14.02
N ARG A 15 -4.04 -45.79 14.21
CA ARG A 15 -4.34 -44.39 13.87
C ARG A 15 -3.36 -43.47 14.61
N PRO A 16 -2.57 -42.65 13.91
CA PRO A 16 -1.63 -41.74 14.58
C PRO A 16 -2.43 -40.74 15.40
N ARG A 17 -2.20 -40.73 16.71
CA ARG A 17 -2.77 -39.73 17.63
C ARG A 17 -1.83 -38.53 17.65
N PHE A 18 -2.20 -37.48 16.95
CA PHE A 18 -1.48 -36.21 17.00
C PHE A 18 -1.81 -35.47 18.29
N ASN A 19 -0.78 -34.97 18.98
CA ASN A 19 -0.96 -34.11 20.14
C ASN A 19 -1.30 -32.69 19.65
N MET A 20 -2.57 -32.30 19.80
CA MET A 20 -3.05 -30.99 19.35
C MET A 20 -2.52 -29.83 20.18
N VAL A 21 -2.20 -30.06 21.47
CA VAL A 21 -1.71 -29.02 22.39
C VAL A 21 -0.44 -28.32 21.87
N PRO A 22 0.67 -29.03 21.56
CA PRO A 22 1.85 -28.39 20.98
C PRO A 22 1.64 -27.86 19.56
N PHE A 23 0.73 -28.45 18.78
CA PHE A 23 0.45 -27.99 17.41
C PHE A 23 -0.26 -26.63 17.41
N ILE A 24 -1.23 -26.45 18.31
CA ILE A 24 -1.94 -25.17 18.47
C ILE A 24 -0.97 -24.08 18.92
N ASP A 25 -0.03 -24.38 19.81
CA ASP A 25 0.98 -23.41 20.27
C ASP A 25 1.88 -22.92 19.12
N ILE A 26 2.33 -23.84 18.26
CA ILE A 26 3.10 -23.50 17.04
C ILE A 26 2.26 -22.67 16.05
N LEU A 27 0.99 -23.03 15.85
CA LEU A 27 0.11 -22.27 14.97
C LEU A 27 -0.08 -20.83 15.49
N PHE A 28 -0.30 -20.69 16.80
CA PHE A 28 -0.60 -19.40 17.43
C PHE A 28 0.62 -18.48 17.45
N THR A 29 1.81 -19.02 17.71
CA THR A 29 3.08 -18.29 17.64
C THR A 29 3.36 -17.75 16.23
N ILE A 30 3.11 -18.55 15.18
CA ILE A 30 3.23 -18.10 13.79
C ILE A 30 2.20 -16.99 13.48
N LEU A 31 0.95 -17.15 13.92
CA LEU A 31 -0.13 -16.19 13.65
C LEU A 31 0.15 -14.83 14.30
N ILE A 32 0.59 -14.83 15.58
CA ILE A 32 1.02 -13.61 16.27
C ILE A 32 2.20 -12.98 15.54
N PHE A 33 3.21 -13.78 15.17
CA PHE A 33 4.37 -13.27 14.45
C PHE A 33 3.96 -12.61 13.12
N LEU A 34 3.01 -13.20 12.40
CA LEU A 34 2.50 -12.67 11.13
C LEU A 34 1.70 -11.38 11.35
N VAL A 35 0.86 -11.30 12.38
CA VAL A 35 0.12 -10.06 12.72
C VAL A 35 1.07 -8.95 13.16
N VAL A 36 2.06 -9.26 13.99
CA VAL A 36 3.06 -8.27 14.45
C VAL A 36 3.95 -7.82 13.29
N THR A 37 4.42 -8.73 12.44
CA THR A 37 5.25 -8.35 11.29
C THR A 37 4.47 -7.61 10.21
N THR A 38 3.18 -7.91 10.01
CA THR A 38 2.34 -7.17 9.06
C THR A 38 2.08 -5.73 9.51
N THR A 39 1.90 -5.47 10.82
CA THR A 39 1.80 -4.10 11.34
C THR A 39 3.12 -3.32 11.19
N PHE A 40 4.27 -3.99 11.25
CA PHE A 40 5.57 -3.38 10.93
C PHE A 40 5.84 -3.25 9.41
N SER A 41 5.23 -4.09 8.57
CA SER A 41 5.41 -4.06 7.10
C SER A 41 4.68 -2.91 6.41
N GLY A 42 3.82 -2.15 7.13
CA GLY A 42 3.12 -0.98 6.61
C GLY A 42 4.00 0.23 6.26
N GLY A 43 5.33 0.09 6.26
CA GLY A 43 6.29 1.18 6.02
C GLY A 43 7.39 0.89 4.99
N ALA A 44 7.29 -0.20 4.21
CA ALA A 44 8.31 -0.55 3.20
C ALA A 44 7.79 -0.54 1.75
N GLY A 45 6.67 0.16 1.50
CA GLY A 45 6.38 0.70 0.17
C GLY A 45 7.12 2.01 0.04
N GLU A 46 7.96 2.11 -0.99
CA GLU A 46 8.69 3.28 -1.47
C GLU A 46 8.20 4.61 -0.90
N ALA A 47 9.13 5.41 -0.38
CA ALA A 47 8.91 6.81 -0.01
C ALA A 47 8.66 7.71 -1.25
N SER A 48 7.84 7.24 -2.18
CA SER A 48 7.17 8.07 -3.17
C SER A 48 5.89 8.56 -2.51
N GLY A 49 5.69 9.87 -2.40
CA GLY A 49 4.44 10.45 -1.91
C GLY A 49 3.24 10.20 -2.84
N LYS A 50 3.32 9.20 -3.72
CA LYS A 50 2.30 8.83 -4.68
C LYS A 50 1.25 7.98 -3.95
N PRO A 51 -0.03 8.37 -3.97
CA PRO A 51 -1.08 7.54 -3.42
C PRO A 51 -1.11 6.18 -4.15
N GLN A 52 -1.34 5.10 -3.39
CA GLN A 52 -1.62 3.78 -3.96
C GLN A 52 -2.76 3.90 -4.96
N ILE A 53 -2.52 3.46 -6.19
CA ILE A 53 -3.49 3.48 -7.28
C ILE A 53 -4.61 2.51 -6.86
N SER A 54 -5.69 3.04 -6.29
CA SER A 54 -6.93 2.29 -6.23
C SER A 54 -7.46 2.25 -7.65
N GLU A 55 -7.34 1.08 -8.27
CA GLU A 55 -7.87 0.69 -9.58
C GLU A 55 -9.39 0.94 -9.65
N ASN A 56 -9.81 2.19 -9.63
CA ASN A 56 -11.16 2.59 -10.02
C ASN A 56 -11.07 3.00 -11.48
N THR A 57 -11.27 2.00 -12.33
CA THR A 57 -11.19 2.07 -13.78
C THR A 57 -12.25 3.04 -14.33
N GLY A 58 -11.87 4.30 -14.47
CA GLY A 58 -12.58 5.32 -15.23
C GLY A 58 -11.55 6.25 -15.87
N PRO A 59 -11.83 6.89 -17.02
CA PRO A 59 -10.92 7.82 -17.69
C PRO A 59 -10.85 9.18 -16.95
N SER A 60 -10.67 9.14 -15.64
CA SER A 60 -10.51 10.33 -14.82
C SER A 60 -9.13 10.91 -15.10
N GLU A 61 -9.09 12.01 -15.85
CA GLU A 61 -7.85 12.71 -16.19
C GLU A 61 -7.15 13.30 -14.95
N TYR A 62 -7.87 13.42 -13.82
CA TYR A 62 -7.40 13.97 -12.55
C TYR A 62 -7.75 13.07 -11.36
N TYR A 63 -6.78 12.89 -10.45
CA TYR A 63 -6.91 12.17 -9.18
C TYR A 63 -6.90 13.14 -8.00
N LEU A 64 -7.73 12.86 -6.99
CA LEU A 64 -7.75 13.65 -5.76
C LEU A 64 -6.63 13.21 -4.82
N ILE A 65 -5.70 14.12 -4.54
CA ILE A 65 -4.65 13.92 -3.54
C ILE A 65 -5.06 14.68 -2.27
N PRO A 66 -5.23 14.00 -1.13
CA PRO A 66 -5.52 14.65 0.14
C PRO A 66 -4.28 15.43 0.61
N VAL A 67 -4.47 16.70 0.97
CA VAL A 67 -3.40 17.59 1.41
C VAL A 67 -3.37 17.71 2.93
N ALA A 68 -3.49 16.59 3.67
CA ALA A 68 -3.69 16.55 5.13
C ALA A 68 -2.74 17.46 5.94
N GLY A 69 -3.17 18.71 6.20
CA GLY A 69 -2.36 19.73 6.89
C GLY A 69 -1.32 20.45 6.01
N LEU A 70 -1.21 20.09 4.74
CA LEU A 70 -0.34 20.71 3.75
C LEU A 70 -1.05 21.94 3.17
N ARG A 71 -0.43 23.12 3.31
CA ARG A 71 -1.00 24.42 2.94
C ARG A 71 -0.42 24.96 1.63
N ARG A 72 0.72 24.41 1.21
CA ARG A 72 1.44 24.88 0.02
C ARG A 72 1.51 23.76 -1.02
N VAL A 73 1.13 24.06 -2.25
CA VAL A 73 1.30 23.14 -3.40
C VAL A 73 2.08 23.90 -4.46
N THR A 74 3.24 23.39 -4.84
CA THR A 74 4.04 23.95 -5.94
C THR A 74 4.10 22.97 -7.09
N VAL A 75 4.05 23.48 -8.31
CA VAL A 75 4.21 22.69 -9.54
C VAL A 75 5.35 23.30 -10.34
N ASN A 76 6.41 22.54 -10.60
CA ASN A 76 7.62 23.01 -11.30
C ASN A 76 8.18 24.33 -10.69
N GLY A 77 8.04 24.50 -9.37
CA GLY A 77 8.47 25.70 -8.64
C GLY A 77 7.46 26.86 -8.58
N ILE A 78 6.33 26.75 -9.29
CA ILE A 78 5.25 27.76 -9.28
C ILE A 78 4.23 27.41 -8.20
N ASP A 79 3.83 28.40 -7.39
CA ASP A 79 2.82 28.20 -6.35
C ASP A 79 1.41 28.04 -6.94
N MET A 80 0.80 26.88 -6.68
CA MET A 80 -0.53 26.48 -7.10
C MET A 80 -1.47 26.23 -5.91
N SER A 81 -1.12 26.75 -4.72
CA SER A 81 -1.89 26.58 -3.48
C SER A 81 -3.35 27.07 -3.57
N SER A 82 -3.66 27.96 -4.50
CA SER A 82 -5.03 28.42 -4.78
C SER A 82 -5.98 27.32 -5.26
N HIS A 83 -5.44 26.22 -5.78
CA HIS A 83 -6.21 25.07 -6.28
C HIS A 83 -6.58 24.07 -5.18
N ILE A 84 -6.18 24.32 -3.93
CA ILE A 84 -6.56 23.49 -2.79
C ILE A 84 -8.00 23.83 -2.40
N LYS A 85 -8.90 22.83 -2.44
CA LYS A 85 -10.25 22.93 -1.86
C LYS A 85 -10.59 21.65 -1.09
N ASN A 86 -11.38 21.80 -0.02
CA ASN A 86 -11.82 20.68 0.82
C ASN A 86 -10.67 19.79 1.32
N SER A 87 -9.50 20.38 1.61
CA SER A 87 -8.29 19.65 2.02
C SER A 87 -7.80 18.62 0.99
N ALA A 88 -8.09 18.83 -0.29
CA ALA A 88 -7.59 18.03 -1.40
C ALA A 88 -7.16 18.91 -2.58
N VAL A 89 -6.37 18.32 -3.47
CA VAL A 89 -5.96 18.91 -4.74
C VAL A 89 -6.12 17.86 -5.85
N ALA A 90 -6.65 18.25 -7.00
CA ALA A 90 -6.79 17.32 -8.13
C ALA A 90 -5.51 17.37 -8.98
N VAL A 91 -4.82 16.24 -9.11
CA VAL A 91 -3.55 16.11 -9.85
C VAL A 91 -3.75 15.26 -11.09
N HIS A 92 -3.20 15.70 -12.22
CA HIS A 92 -3.35 14.98 -13.48
C HIS A 92 -2.66 13.61 -13.44
N THR A 93 -3.30 12.60 -14.03
CA THR A 93 -2.75 11.23 -14.17
C THR A 93 -1.30 11.18 -14.66
N ARG A 94 -0.98 11.92 -15.74
CA ARG A 94 0.37 11.99 -16.30
C ARG A 94 1.42 12.48 -15.31
N VAL A 95 1.06 13.30 -14.34
CA VAL A 95 1.98 13.75 -13.27
C VAL A 95 2.25 12.62 -12.28
N ILE A 96 1.26 11.76 -12.05
CA ILE A 96 1.42 10.58 -11.21
C ILE A 96 2.28 9.53 -11.93
N ASP A 97 2.07 9.35 -13.22
CA ASP A 97 2.75 8.32 -14.02
C ASP A 97 4.18 8.74 -14.42
N GLU A 98 4.32 9.90 -15.07
CA GLU A 98 5.58 10.39 -15.66
C GLU A 98 6.28 11.45 -14.79
N GLY A 99 5.57 12.02 -13.81
CA GLY A 99 6.07 13.08 -12.94
C GLY A 99 6.57 12.60 -11.58
N GLU A 100 6.93 13.58 -10.75
CA GLU A 100 7.38 13.37 -9.37
C GLU A 100 6.49 14.15 -8.40
N ILE A 101 6.16 13.54 -7.27
CA ILE A 101 5.37 14.17 -6.20
C ILE A 101 6.12 13.98 -4.89
N ILE A 102 6.64 15.08 -4.34
CA ILE A 102 7.37 15.11 -3.07
C ILE A 102 6.46 15.77 -2.03
N ILE A 103 6.08 14.99 -1.03
CA ILE A 103 5.33 15.50 0.12
C ILE A 103 6.34 15.87 1.21
N ARG A 104 6.29 17.11 1.69
CA ARG A 104 7.09 17.62 2.82
C ARG A 104 6.17 17.95 4.00
N PRO A 105 5.84 16.97 4.85
CA PRO A 105 4.92 17.18 5.97
C PRO A 105 5.41 18.25 6.96
N ARG A 106 6.74 18.29 7.20
CA ARG A 106 7.36 19.26 8.12
C ARG A 106 7.21 20.71 7.67
N GLU A 107 7.21 20.94 6.36
CA GLU A 107 7.08 22.28 5.76
C GLU A 107 5.62 22.61 5.40
N GLY A 108 4.69 21.66 5.54
CA GLY A 108 3.32 21.83 5.09
C GLY A 108 3.22 21.98 3.56
N ALA A 109 4.15 21.42 2.79
CA ALA A 109 4.29 21.67 1.36
C ALA A 109 4.24 20.38 0.53
N ILE A 110 3.63 20.46 -0.65
CA ILE A 110 3.71 19.45 -1.71
C ILE A 110 4.43 20.07 -2.88
N ILE A 111 5.45 19.39 -3.37
CA ILE A 111 6.21 19.79 -4.54
C ILE A 111 5.89 18.78 -5.63
N ILE A 112 5.35 19.26 -6.73
CA ILE A 112 4.94 18.48 -7.88
C ILE A 112 5.87 18.85 -9.03
N THR A 113 6.46 17.86 -9.67
CA THR A 113 7.24 18.00 -10.89
C THR A 113 6.44 17.37 -12.02
N ALA A 114 5.90 18.20 -12.90
CA ALA A 114 5.15 17.76 -14.08
C ALA A 114 6.10 17.41 -15.24
N PRO A 115 5.73 16.49 -16.14
CA PRO A 115 6.52 16.19 -17.33
C PRO A 115 6.61 17.41 -18.26
N PRO A 116 7.67 17.51 -19.09
CA PRO A 116 7.98 18.70 -19.89
C PRO A 116 6.88 19.07 -20.90
N ASP A 117 6.08 18.10 -21.34
CA ASP A 117 5.00 18.29 -22.30
C ASP A 117 3.66 18.70 -21.66
N LEU A 118 3.58 18.77 -20.33
CA LEU A 118 2.37 19.13 -19.60
C LEU A 118 2.48 20.55 -19.03
N PRO A 119 1.60 21.49 -19.42
CA PRO A 119 1.61 22.83 -18.84
C PRO A 119 1.20 22.77 -17.37
N VAL A 120 1.79 23.67 -16.57
CA VAL A 120 1.64 23.74 -15.11
C VAL A 120 0.16 23.87 -14.70
N ASP A 121 -0.64 24.63 -15.44
CA ASP A 121 -2.08 24.83 -15.19
C ASP A 121 -2.94 23.58 -15.44
N LYS A 122 -2.44 22.62 -16.22
CA LYS A 122 -3.09 21.32 -16.43
C LYS A 122 -2.59 20.26 -15.45
N ALA A 123 -1.43 20.46 -14.83
CA ALA A 123 -0.90 19.50 -13.86
C ALA A 123 -1.76 19.41 -12.59
N VAL A 124 -2.35 20.53 -12.19
CA VAL A 124 -3.17 20.66 -10.98
C VAL A 124 -4.45 21.41 -11.27
N LYS A 125 -5.57 20.91 -10.73
CA LYS A 125 -6.88 21.56 -10.76
C LYS A 125 -7.50 21.63 -9.37
N THR A 126 -8.44 22.56 -9.27
CA THR A 126 -9.35 22.62 -8.12
C THR A 126 -10.24 21.37 -8.11
N PRO A 127 -10.34 20.64 -6.99
CA PRO A 127 -11.25 19.51 -6.89
C PRO A 127 -12.71 19.98 -7.02
N SER A 128 -13.46 19.32 -7.90
CA SER A 128 -14.89 19.54 -8.16
C SER A 128 -15.76 18.66 -7.27
#